data_AF-A0A660KWM5-F1
#
_entry.id   AF-A0A660KWM5-F1
#
_cell.length_a   1.000
_cell.length_b   1.000
_cell.length_c   1.000
_cell.angle_alpha   90.00
_cell.angle_beta   90.00
_cell.angle_gamma   90.00
#
_symmetry.space_group_name_H-M   'P 1'
#
loop_
_entity.id
_entity.type
_entity.pdbx_description
1 polymer ?
#
loop_
_entity_poly.entity_id
_entity_poly.type
_entity_poly.pdbx_seq_one_letter_code
_entity_poly.pdbx_strand_id
1 'polypeptide(L)'
;MNAHSLFASAAINIGLAFIVLSLFSILKKQRSTAPIYYARRLSQRHHIHFHRSLSFCRFLPSVSWIPRAFRVTEEEILETGGLDALVIIRLFKFGSVFFFFNFNFL
;
A
#
# COMPACT_ATOMS: atom_id res chain seq x y z
N MET A 1 13.32 24.40 -18.49
CA MET A 1 12.62 23.11 -18.48
C MET A 1 11.28 23.29 -19.17
N ASN A 2 10.97 22.47 -20.18
CA ASN A 2 9.71 22.59 -20.90
C ASN A 2 8.58 21.99 -20.06
N ALA A 3 7.53 22.75 -19.76
CA ALA A 3 6.38 22.26 -19.01
C ALA A 3 5.79 20.98 -19.64
N HIS A 4 5.86 20.89 -20.96
CA HIS A 4 5.44 19.72 -21.73
C HIS A 4 6.26 18.45 -21.41
N SER A 5 7.58 18.55 -21.23
CA SER A 5 8.41 17.39 -20.88
C SER A 5 8.20 16.95 -19.44
N LEU A 6 7.92 17.89 -18.53
CA LEU A 6 7.56 17.57 -17.14
C LEU A 6 6.22 16.83 -17.09
N PHE A 7 5.21 17.34 -17.81
CA PHE A 7 3.88 16.73 -17.88
C PHE A 7 3.94 15.31 -18.47
N ALA A 8 4.65 15.13 -19.59
CA ALA A 8 4.81 13.83 -20.21
C ALA A 8 5.47 12.82 -19.25
N SER A 9 6.56 13.23 -18.58
CA SER A 9 7.24 12.38 -17.59
C SER A 9 6.35 12.04 -16.39
N ALA A 10 5.63 13.01 -15.85
CA ALA A 10 4.70 12.80 -14.74
C ALA A 10 3.57 11.84 -15.13
N ALA A 11 2.96 12.03 -16.31
CA ALA A 11 1.90 11.17 -16.82
C ALA A 11 2.36 9.71 -16.99
N ILE A 12 3.56 9.50 -17.53
CA ILE A 12 4.14 8.16 -17.69
C ILE A 12 4.38 7.50 -16.33
N ASN A 13 4.98 8.21 -15.37
CA ASN A 13 5.24 7.68 -14.03
C ASN A 13 3.96 7.35 -13.28
N ILE A 14 2.94 8.23 -13.35
CA ILE A 14 1.63 8.00 -12.75
C ILE A 14 0.95 6.79 -13.38
N GLY A 15 0.94 6.68 -14.72
CA GLY A 15 0.38 5.54 -15.43
C GLY A 15 1.05 4.23 -15.04
N LEU A 16 2.38 4.21 -14.98
CA LEU A 16 3.15 3.05 -14.55
C LEU A 16 2.83 2.66 -13.09
N ALA A 17 2.71 3.65 -12.20
CA ALA A 17 2.31 3.41 -10.81
C ALA A 17 0.93 2.73 -10.73
N PHE A 18 -0.07 3.18 -11.51
CA PHE A 18 -1.38 2.55 -11.56
C PHE A 18 -1.33 1.10 -12.08
N ILE A 19 -0.51 0.82 -13.10
CA ILE A 19 -0.31 -0.53 -13.63
C ILE A 19 0.29 -1.43 -12.54
N VAL A 20 1.35 -0.99 -11.88
CA VAL A 20 2.02 -1.74 -10.81
C VAL A 20 1.08 -1.97 -9.62
N LEU A 21 0.34 -0.95 -9.18
CA LEU A 21 -0.63 -1.07 -8.09
C LEU A 21 -1.79 -2.01 -8.44
N SER A 22 -2.22 -2.01 -9.69
CA SER A 22 -3.25 -2.93 -10.18
C SER A 22 -2.74 -4.37 -10.17
N LEU A 23 -1.54 -4.59 -10.71
CA LEU A 23 -0.90 -5.90 -10.71
C LEU A 23 -0.68 -6.42 -9.29
N PHE A 24 -0.17 -5.58 -8.38
CA PHE A 24 -0.03 -5.89 -6.96
C PHE A 24 -1.37 -6.30 -6.34
N SER A 25 -2.45 -5.56 -6.62
CA SER A 25 -3.78 -5.86 -6.08
C SER A 25 -4.34 -7.19 -6.58
N ILE A 26 -4.07 -7.57 -7.84
CA ILE A 26 -4.46 -8.85 -8.42
C ILE A 26 -3.62 -9.99 -7.83
N LEU A 27 -2.29 -9.84 -7.82
CA LEU A 27 -1.35 -10.84 -7.31
C LEU A 27 -1.56 -11.12 -5.82
N LYS A 28 -1.82 -10.09 -5.00
CA LYS A 28 -2.10 -10.24 -3.56
C LYS A 28 -3.40 -11.02 -3.28
N LYS A 29 -4.34 -11.06 -4.25
CA LYS A 29 -5.63 -11.78 -4.14
C LYS A 29 -5.54 -13.25 -4.59
N GLN A 30 -4.46 -13.63 -5.29
CA GLN A 30 -4.26 -15.01 -5.72
C GLN A 30 -3.81 -15.90 -4.56
N ARG A 31 -4.39 -17.11 -4.50
CA ARG A 31 -4.13 -18.08 -3.43
C ARG A 31 -2.74 -18.73 -3.54
N SER A 32 -2.17 -18.78 -4.75
CA SER A 32 -0.84 -19.34 -5.01
C SER A 32 0.29 -18.44 -4.49
N THR A 33 0.10 -17.13 -4.54
CA THR A 33 1.05 -16.10 -4.08
C THR A 33 0.82 -15.67 -2.63
N ALA A 34 -0.31 -16.02 -2.05
CA ALA A 34 -0.64 -15.80 -0.63
C ALA A 34 0.49 -16.14 0.37
N PRO A 35 1.20 -17.28 0.26
CA PRO A 35 2.32 -17.57 1.17
C PRO A 35 3.47 -16.58 1.09
N ILE A 36 3.67 -15.91 -0.04
CA ILE A 36 4.72 -14.89 -0.21
C ILE A 36 4.30 -13.57 0.43
N TYR A 37 3.09 -13.10 0.14
CA TYR A 37 2.59 -11.81 0.63
C TYR A 37 2.14 -11.83 2.09
N TYR A 38 1.80 -13.00 2.63
CA TYR A 38 1.30 -13.16 4.00
C TYR A 38 2.09 -14.18 4.81
N ALA A 39 3.36 -14.44 4.46
CA ALA A 39 4.23 -15.39 5.14
C ALA A 39 4.15 -15.26 6.67
N ARG A 40 4.20 -14.02 7.17
CA ARG A 40 4.14 -13.70 8.59
C ARG A 40 2.78 -13.96 9.24
N ARG A 41 1.67 -13.67 8.55
CA ARG A 41 0.32 -13.93 9.09
C ARG A 41 0.03 -15.44 9.13
N LEU A 42 0.54 -16.17 8.15
CA LEU A 42 0.47 -17.63 8.11
C LEU A 42 1.34 -18.27 9.20
N SER A 43 2.55 -17.75 9.45
CA SER A 43 3.41 -18.23 10.54
C SER A 43 2.80 -17.98 11.93
N GLN A 44 2.03 -16.89 12.08
CA GLN A 44 1.27 -16.56 13.29
C GLN A 44 -0.07 -17.31 13.42
N ARG A 45 -0.37 -18.30 12.55
CA ARG A 45 -1.65 -19.03 12.48
C ARG A 45 -2.90 -18.14 12.36
N HIS A 46 -2.74 -16.91 11.89
CA HIS A 46 -3.86 -16.00 11.73
C HIS A 46 -4.72 -16.47 10.55
N HIS A 47 -6.02 -16.70 10.78
CA HIS A 47 -6.93 -17.19 9.74
C HIS A 47 -7.11 -16.13 8.64
N ILE A 48 -6.43 -16.31 7.51
CA ILE A 48 -6.63 -15.47 6.34
C ILE A 48 -7.89 -15.98 5.63
N HIS A 49 -9.01 -15.27 5.81
CA HIS A 49 -10.23 -15.52 5.06
C HIS A 49 -10.01 -15.18 3.58
N PHE A 50 -9.61 -16.19 2.79
CA PHE A 50 -9.68 -16.11 1.34
C PHE A 50 -11.16 -16.22 0.94
N HIS A 51 -11.76 -15.11 0.52
CA HIS A 51 -13.15 -15.10 0.05
C HIS A 51 -13.35 -16.16 -1.04
N ARG A 52 -14.26 -17.11 -0.79
CA ARG A 52 -14.62 -18.25 -1.66
C ARG A 52 -15.49 -17.82 -2.86
N SER A 53 -15.35 -16.59 -3.34
CA SER A 53 -16.04 -16.15 -4.57
C SER A 53 -15.14 -16.56 -5.74
N LEU A 54 -15.54 -17.64 -6.40
CA LEU A 54 -14.99 -18.11 -7.65
C LEU A 54 -15.47 -17.20 -8.80
N SER A 55 -14.58 -16.99 -9.78
CA SER A 55 -14.82 -16.39 -11.09
C SER A 55 -14.94 -14.85 -11.16
N PHE A 56 -14.13 -14.24 -12.04
CA PHE A 56 -14.09 -12.84 -12.50
C PHE A 56 -13.75 -11.71 -11.52
N CYS A 57 -14.34 -11.64 -10.32
CA CYS A 57 -14.04 -10.55 -9.37
C CYS A 57 -12.59 -10.54 -8.85
N ARG A 58 -11.79 -11.58 -9.10
CA ARG A 58 -10.37 -11.66 -8.69
C ARG A 58 -9.43 -10.81 -9.56
N PHE A 59 -9.82 -10.52 -10.80
CA PHE A 59 -9.01 -9.71 -11.72
C PHE A 59 -9.29 -8.21 -11.60
N LEU A 60 -10.39 -7.81 -10.94
CA LEU A 60 -10.60 -6.41 -10.59
C LEU A 60 -9.59 -6.01 -9.52
N PRO A 61 -8.78 -4.95 -9.74
CA PRO A 61 -7.86 -4.45 -8.74
C PRO A 61 -8.66 -4.02 -7.51
N SER A 62 -8.44 -4.71 -6.38
CA SER A 62 -9.10 -4.36 -5.13
C SER A 62 -8.30 -3.28 -4.42
N VAL A 63 -8.88 -2.09 -4.27
CA VAL A 63 -8.29 -1.00 -3.47
C VAL A 63 -8.65 -1.11 -1.98
N SER A 64 -9.39 -2.14 -1.57
CA SER A 64 -9.86 -2.32 -0.19
C SER A 64 -8.74 -2.48 0.85
N TRP A 65 -7.52 -2.79 0.42
CA TRP A 65 -6.35 -2.85 1.29
C TRP A 65 -5.82 -1.47 1.68
N ILE A 66 -6.06 -0.44 0.87
CA ILE A 66 -5.58 0.93 1.13
C ILE A 66 -6.15 1.46 2.45
N PRO A 67 -7.49 1.56 2.65
CA PRO A 67 -8.03 2.07 3.92
C PRO A 67 -7.67 1.17 5.10
N ARG A 68 -7.45 -0.13 4.87
CA ARG A 68 -6.98 -1.04 5.91
C ARG A 68 -5.55 -0.73 6.35
N ALA A 69 -4.66 -0.39 5.41
CA ALA A 69 -3.28 -0.01 5.72
C ALA A 69 -3.21 1.30 6.52
N PHE A 70 -4.12 2.24 6.25
CA PHE A 70 -4.21 3.49 7.02
C PHE A 70 -4.85 3.33 8.42
N ARG A 71 -5.57 2.24 8.68
CA ARG A 71 -6.21 1.98 9.99
C ARG A 71 -5.30 1.31 11.02
N VAL A 72 -4.11 0.87 10.62
CA VAL A 72 -3.15 0.21 11.52
C VAL A 72 -2.64 1.23 12.55
N THR A 73 -2.72 0.88 13.83
CA THR A 73 -2.30 1.78 14.92
C THR A 73 -0.78 1.71 15.14
N GLU A 74 -0.24 2.69 15.86
CA GLU A 74 1.20 2.71 16.17
C GLU A 74 1.62 1.55 17.07
N GLU A 75 0.72 1.14 17.97
CA GLU A 75 0.90 -0.03 18.84
C GLU A 75 0.93 -1.30 17.99
N GLU A 76 0.02 -1.46 17.03
CA GLU A 76 0.02 -2.62 16.12
C GLU A 76 1.30 -2.64 15.26
N ILE A 77 1.80 -1.47 14.83
CA ILE A 77 3.08 -1.36 14.12
C ILE A 77 4.26 -1.69 15.04
N LEU A 78 4.24 -1.30 16.31
CA LEU A 78 5.31 -1.62 17.24
C LEU A 78 5.34 -3.13 17.54
N GLU A 79 4.18 -3.73 17.77
CA GLU A 79 4.03 -5.16 18.07
C GLU A 79 4.36 -6.04 16.86
N THR A 80 3.96 -5.63 15.65
CA THR A 80 4.28 -6.38 14.43
C THR A 80 5.61 -5.93 13.84
N GLY A 81 5.78 -4.67 13.47
CA GLY A 81 6.97 -4.16 12.78
C GLY A 81 8.20 -3.91 13.65
N GLY A 82 8.05 -3.73 14.97
CA GLY A 82 9.14 -3.31 15.83
C GLY A 82 9.35 -1.79 15.85
N LEU A 83 10.37 -1.35 16.58
CA LEU A 83 10.66 0.08 16.78
C LEU A 83 11.16 0.76 15.50
N ASP A 84 11.96 0.06 14.69
CA ASP A 84 12.50 0.55 13.42
C ASP A 84 11.37 0.86 12.41
N ALA A 85 10.41 -0.05 12.27
CA ALA A 85 9.23 0.17 11.44
C ALA A 85 8.40 1.37 11.94
N LEU A 86 8.22 1.49 13.25
CA LEU A 86 7.49 2.60 13.86
C LEU A 86 8.17 3.94 13.59
N VAL A 87 9.49 4.02 13.77
CA VAL A 87 10.26 5.25 13.51
C VAL A 87 10.16 5.68 12.04
N ILE A 88 10.28 4.74 11.09
CA ILE A 88 10.13 5.02 9.66
C ILE A 88 8.74 5.60 9.36
N ILE A 89 7.68 4.97 9.87
CA ILE A 89 6.30 5.47 9.66
C ILE A 89 6.11 6.86 10.28
N ARG A 90 6.71 7.12 11.46
CA ARG A 90 6.67 8.44 12.09
C ARG A 90 7.41 9.50 11.27
N LEU A 91 8.54 9.17 10.66
CA LEU A 91 9.25 10.08 9.75
C LEU A 91 8.40 10.44 8.53
N PHE A 92 7.69 9.46 7.95
CA PHE A 92 6.76 9.73 6.84
C PHE A 92 5.60 10.64 7.26
N LYS A 93 4.94 10.35 8.40
CA LYS A 93 3.86 11.19 8.94
C LYS A 93 4.35 12.61 9.21
N PHE A 94 5.51 12.74 9.84
CA PHE A 94 6.12 14.03 10.15
C PHE A 94 6.39 14.84 8.88
N GLY A 95 7.00 14.23 7.86
CA GLY A 95 7.23 14.86 6.57
C GLY A 95 5.94 15.34 5.92
N SER A 96 4.89 14.50 5.89
CA SER A 96 3.59 14.88 5.32
C SER A 96 2.95 16.06 6.04
N VAL A 97 2.98 16.10 7.37
CA VAL A 97 2.46 17.23 8.16
C VAL A 97 3.26 18.50 7.90
N PHE A 98 4.60 18.39 7.90
CA PHE A 98 5.48 19.51 7.63
C PHE A 98 5.21 20.14 6.25
N PHE A 99 5.15 19.33 5.20
CA PHE A 99 4.85 19.83 3.85
C PHE A 99 3.44 20.41 3.74
N PHE A 100 2.43 19.76 4.31
CA PHE A 100 1.05 20.26 4.28
C PHE A 100 0.89 21.60 5.01
N PHE A 101 1.53 21.75 6.18
CA PHE A 101 1.54 22.98 6.94
C PHE A 101 2.20 24.12 6.17
N ASN A 102 3.38 23.89 5.59
CA ASN A 102 4.08 24.90 4.80
C ASN A 102 3.31 25.28 3.52
N PHE A 103 2.63 24.32 2.87
CA PHE A 103 1.81 24.59 1.70
C PHE A 103 0.57 25.44 2.01
N ASN A 104 -0.04 25.31 3.19
CA ASN A 104 -1.17 26.15 3.60
C ASN A 104 -0.77 27.60 3.94
N PHE A 105 0.52 27.86 4.17
CA PHE A 105 1.06 29.18 4.52
C PHE A 105 1.62 29.95 3.31
N LEU A 106 1.53 29.38 2.10
CA LEU A 106 2.11 29.90 0.86
C LEU A 106 1.01 30.18 -0.16
#